data_AF-A0A7W9SWN5-F1
#
_entry.id   AF-A0A7W9SWN5-F1
#
_cell.length_a   1.000
_cell.length_b   1.000
_cell.length_c   1.000
_cell.angle_alpha   90.00
_cell.angle_beta   90.00
_cell.angle_gamma   90.00
#
_symmetry.space_group_name_H-M   'P 1'
#
loop_
_entity.id
_entity.type
_entity.pdbx_description
1 polymer ?
#
loop_
_entity_poly.entity_id
_entity_poly.type
_entity_poly.pdbx_seq_one_letter_code
_entity_poly.pdbx_strand_id
1 'polypeptide(L)'
;MTYLKMSSALESAGLGQWIKQKRLGLGLSLRELAELAGIAHSSLDKAERGGGMRDSTLELVVRALAGEGASEEEVTALSREARAVRAGLETEYVPDEDRIFFGGRFDNLPPDRKARVEELANELAALTDLENRLRDLERKQAIGGTGEPKEE
;
A
#
# COMPACT_ATOMS: atom_id res chain seq x y z
N MET A 1 25.96 -27.55 -13.17
CA MET A 1 25.29 -27.16 -11.91
C MET A 1 24.98 -25.67 -12.03
N THR A 2 23.77 -25.33 -12.48
CA THR A 2 23.42 -24.01 -13.02
C THR A 2 22.39 -23.36 -12.08
N TYR A 3 22.83 -22.90 -10.91
CA TYR A 3 21.98 -22.33 -9.86
C TYR A 3 22.38 -20.88 -9.50
N LEU A 4 22.79 -20.07 -10.48
CA LEU A 4 23.43 -18.76 -10.20
C LEU A 4 22.81 -17.54 -10.89
N LYS A 5 21.70 -17.67 -11.63
CA LYS A 5 21.06 -16.52 -12.29
C LYS A 5 19.65 -16.17 -11.80
N MET A 6 18.96 -17.08 -11.11
CA MET A 6 17.61 -16.80 -10.61
C MET A 6 17.60 -15.95 -9.33
N SER A 7 18.66 -15.95 -8.51
CA SER A 7 18.66 -15.17 -7.25
C SER A 7 18.72 -13.66 -7.50
N SER A 8 19.62 -13.18 -8.37
CA SER A 8 19.82 -11.73 -8.57
C SER A 8 18.59 -10.98 -9.11
N ALA A 9 17.74 -11.64 -9.89
CA ALA A 9 16.53 -11.04 -10.45
C ALA A 9 15.42 -10.92 -9.39
N LEU A 10 15.29 -11.91 -8.51
CA LEU A 10 14.36 -11.88 -7.38
C LEU A 10 14.81 -10.85 -6.32
N GLU A 11 16.12 -10.82 -6.03
CA GLU A 11 16.76 -9.83 -5.15
C GLU A 11 16.53 -8.39 -5.63
N SER A 12 16.66 -8.15 -6.95
CA SER A 12 16.44 -6.83 -7.54
C SER A 12 14.95 -6.43 -7.56
N ALA A 13 14.06 -7.41 -7.74
CA ALA A 13 12.61 -7.17 -7.71
C ALA A 13 12.13 -6.74 -6.31
N GLY A 14 12.69 -7.30 -5.23
CA GLY A 14 12.37 -6.91 -3.86
C GLY A 14 12.70 -5.44 -3.58
N LEU A 15 13.92 -5.01 -3.93
CA LEU A 15 14.35 -3.63 -3.75
C LEU A 15 13.49 -2.65 -4.55
N GLY A 16 13.17 -2.96 -5.80
CA GLY A 16 12.33 -2.11 -6.65
C GLY A 16 10.93 -1.89 -6.07
N GLN A 17 10.32 -2.94 -5.52
CA GLN A 17 9.02 -2.83 -4.84
C GLN A 17 9.11 -2.00 -3.56
N TRP A 18 10.18 -2.17 -2.78
CA TRP A 18 10.39 -1.39 -1.55
C TRP A 18 10.52 0.11 -1.84
N ILE A 19 11.34 0.50 -2.83
CA ILE A 19 11.49 1.90 -3.26
C ILE A 19 10.12 2.46 -3.65
N LYS A 20 9.36 1.72 -4.47
CA LYS A 20 8.03 2.12 -4.93
C LYS A 20 7.06 2.32 -3.76
N GLN A 21 7.06 1.42 -2.78
CA GLN A 21 6.19 1.52 -1.61
C GLN A 21 6.52 2.75 -0.75
N LYS A 22 7.78 2.96 -0.41
CA LYS A 22 8.20 4.15 0.38
C LYS A 22 7.85 5.43 -0.36
N ARG A 23 8.14 5.50 -1.66
CA ARG A 23 7.78 6.65 -2.51
C ARG A 23 6.29 6.96 -2.47
N LEU A 24 5.45 5.94 -2.68
CA LEU A 24 3.99 6.12 -2.66
C LEU A 24 3.47 6.48 -1.27
N GLY A 25 4.07 5.95 -0.20
CA GLY A 25 3.75 6.31 1.18
C GLY A 25 4.03 7.78 1.50
N LEU A 26 4.99 8.40 0.82
CA LEU A 26 5.29 9.83 0.91
C LEU A 26 4.48 10.69 -0.08
N GLY A 27 3.58 10.09 -0.87
CA GLY A 27 2.80 10.80 -1.89
C GLY A 27 3.63 11.30 -3.07
N LEU A 28 4.87 10.83 -3.24
CA LEU A 28 5.77 11.30 -4.29
C LEU A 28 5.49 10.59 -5.62
N SER A 29 5.51 11.34 -6.71
CA SER A 29 5.62 10.79 -8.06
C SER A 29 7.03 10.25 -8.32
N LEU A 30 7.14 9.37 -9.32
CA LEU A 30 8.44 8.83 -9.74
C LEU A 30 9.41 9.93 -10.19
N ARG A 31 8.87 10.99 -10.80
CA ARG A 31 9.65 12.15 -11.26
C ARG A 31 10.17 12.98 -10.09
N GLU A 32 9.31 13.28 -9.12
CA GLU A 32 9.72 14.03 -7.93
C GLU A 32 10.82 13.29 -7.15
N LEU A 33 10.67 11.99 -6.93
CA LEU A 33 11.73 11.22 -6.26
C LEU A 33 13.04 11.20 -7.06
N ALA A 34 12.96 11.07 -8.39
CA ALA A 34 14.17 11.10 -9.23
C ALA A 34 14.87 12.47 -9.18
N GLU A 35 14.10 13.56 -9.17
CA GLU A 35 14.60 14.92 -9.05
C GLU A 35 15.24 15.15 -7.67
N LEU A 36 14.59 14.74 -6.57
CA LEU A 36 15.12 14.81 -5.21
C LEU A 36 16.41 14.00 -5.04
N ALA A 37 16.47 12.81 -5.62
CA ALA A 37 17.65 11.94 -5.57
C ALA A 37 18.76 12.38 -6.54
N GLY A 38 18.50 13.35 -7.43
CA GLY A 38 19.47 13.81 -8.43
C GLY A 38 19.83 12.75 -9.47
N ILE A 39 18.90 11.86 -9.83
CA ILE A 39 19.12 10.77 -10.78
C ILE A 39 18.16 10.84 -11.97
N ALA A 40 18.53 10.18 -13.07
CA ALA A 40 17.66 10.11 -14.23
C ALA A 40 16.37 9.32 -13.91
N HIS A 41 15.22 9.88 -14.29
CA HIS A 41 13.90 9.23 -14.16
C HIS A 41 13.87 7.81 -14.73
N SER A 42 14.49 7.60 -15.91
CA SER A 42 14.57 6.28 -16.55
C SER A 42 15.37 5.26 -15.74
N SER A 43 16.38 5.70 -14.99
CA SER A 43 17.15 4.84 -14.08
C SER A 43 16.30 4.40 -12.89
N LEU A 44 15.50 5.31 -12.32
CA LEU A 44 14.61 4.99 -11.22
C LEU A 44 13.43 4.11 -11.66
N ASP A 45 12.80 4.40 -12.80
CA ASP A 45 11.76 3.57 -13.41
C ASP A 45 12.25 2.13 -13.65
N LYS A 46 13.46 1.99 -14.20
CA LYS A 46 14.09 0.70 -14.39
C LYS A 46 14.28 -0.02 -13.06
N ALA A 47 14.70 0.69 -12.01
CA ALA A 47 14.92 0.10 -10.70
C ALA A 47 13.61 -0.38 -10.03
N GLU A 48 12.54 0.42 -10.06
CA GLU A 48 11.24 0.02 -9.51
C GLU A 48 10.65 -1.22 -10.20
N ARG A 49 11.00 -1.44 -11.49
CA ARG A 49 10.62 -2.64 -12.25
C ARG A 49 11.51 -3.85 -12.00
N GLY A 50 12.39 -3.79 -10.99
CA GLY A 50 13.31 -4.87 -10.65
C GLY A 50 14.63 -4.83 -11.41
N GLY A 51 14.94 -3.71 -12.07
CA GLY A 51 16.28 -3.47 -12.58
C GLY A 51 17.26 -3.24 -11.43
N GLY A 52 18.46 -3.83 -11.52
CA GLY A 52 19.48 -3.61 -10.51
C GLY A 52 19.88 -2.14 -10.38
N MET A 53 20.24 -1.75 -9.16
CA MET A 53 20.73 -0.41 -8.81
C MET A 53 22.11 -0.53 -8.16
N ARG A 54 23.00 0.43 -8.44
CA ARG A 54 24.31 0.52 -7.77
C ARG A 54 24.15 1.08 -6.36
N ASP A 55 25.01 0.68 -5.43
CA ASP A 55 24.97 1.11 -4.03
C ASP A 55 25.04 2.64 -3.89
N SER A 56 25.89 3.29 -4.68
CA SER A 56 25.98 4.76 -4.70
C SER A 56 24.67 5.43 -5.13
N THR A 57 23.93 4.82 -6.05
CA THR A 57 22.63 5.32 -6.51
C THR A 57 21.55 5.03 -5.46
N LEU A 58 21.63 3.87 -4.79
CA LEU A 58 20.71 3.51 -3.73
C LEU A 58 20.81 4.47 -2.55
N GLU A 59 22.01 4.86 -2.14
CA GLU A 59 22.23 5.86 -1.08
C GLU A 59 21.59 7.21 -1.39
N LEU A 60 21.65 7.67 -2.65
CA LEU A 60 20.98 8.90 -3.08
C LEU A 60 19.45 8.78 -2.98
N VAL A 61 18.90 7.65 -3.42
CA VAL A 61 17.46 7.38 -3.33
C VAL A 61 17.00 7.28 -1.88
N VAL A 62 17.77 6.62 -1.01
CA VAL A 62 17.46 6.50 0.42
C VAL A 62 17.48 7.87 1.11
N ARG A 63 18.48 8.72 0.83
CA ARG A 63 18.51 10.09 1.36
C ARG A 63 17.30 10.90 0.89
N ALA A 64 16.92 10.77 -0.38
CA ALA A 64 15.73 11.44 -0.90
C ALA A 64 14.42 10.92 -0.26
N LEU A 65 14.32 9.62 0.01
CA LEU A 65 13.18 9.01 0.72
C LEU A 65 13.14 9.39 2.21
N ALA A 66 14.28 9.63 2.84
CA ALA A 66 14.32 10.08 4.24
C ALA A 66 13.75 11.51 4.39
N GLY A 67 13.85 12.32 3.34
CA GLY A 67 13.33 13.68 3.30
C GLY A 67 14.31 14.73 3.81
N GLU A 68 14.00 16.00 3.52
CA GLU A 68 14.80 17.13 3.99
C GLU A 68 14.70 17.25 5.52
N GLY A 69 15.84 17.24 6.21
CA GLY A 69 15.93 17.34 7.66
C GLY A 69 15.98 16.01 8.40
N ALA A 70 15.97 14.87 7.70
CA ALA A 70 16.21 13.57 8.32
C ALA A 70 17.58 13.52 8.99
N SER A 71 17.62 12.94 10.18
CA SER A 71 18.85 12.65 10.90
C SER A 71 19.69 11.58 10.19
N GLU A 72 21.00 11.58 10.42
CA GLU A 72 21.88 10.54 9.87
C GLU A 72 21.52 9.14 10.40
N GLU A 73 20.91 9.04 11.59
CA GLU A 73 20.40 7.78 12.14
C GLU A 73 19.22 7.23 11.33
N GLU A 74 18.26 8.09 10.94
CA GLU A 74 17.12 7.71 10.10
C GLU A 74 17.57 7.27 8.70
N VAL A 75 18.50 8.02 8.09
CA VAL A 75 19.10 7.67 6.80
C VAL A 75 19.83 6.32 6.89
N THR A 76 20.56 6.08 7.99
CA THR A 76 21.27 4.81 8.22
C THR A 76 20.30 3.65 8.41
N ALA A 77 19.21 3.86 9.15
CA ALA A 77 18.16 2.86 9.37
C ALA A 77 17.49 2.46 8.04
N LEU A 78 17.08 3.44 7.24
CA LEU A 78 16.50 3.21 5.90
C LEU A 78 17.50 2.52 4.96
N SER A 79 18.78 2.89 5.02
CA SER A 79 19.83 2.26 4.20
C SER A 79 20.03 0.80 4.59
N ARG A 80 19.96 0.48 5.87
CA ARG A 80 20.03 -0.90 6.38
C ARG A 80 18.81 -1.71 5.92
N GLU A 81 17.62 -1.12 6.00
CA GLU A 81 16.37 -1.72 5.51
C GLU A 81 16.46 -2.04 4.01
N ALA A 82 16.85 -1.07 3.19
CA ALA A 82 17.00 -1.24 1.75
C ALA A 82 18.02 -2.35 1.38
N ARG A 83 19.14 -2.42 2.11
CA ARG A 83 20.16 -3.48 1.93
C ARG A 83 19.63 -4.86 2.33
N ALA A 84 18.87 -4.95 3.41
CA ALA A 84 18.26 -6.20 3.85
C ALA A 84 17.27 -6.73 2.80
N VAL A 85 16.38 -5.86 2.31
CA VAL A 85 15.42 -6.20 1.25
C VAL A 85 16.15 -6.64 -0.02
N ARG A 86 17.20 -5.92 -0.43
CA ARG A 86 18.01 -6.29 -1.59
C ARG A 86 18.69 -7.66 -1.42
N ALA A 87 19.11 -8.01 -0.21
CA ALA A 87 19.67 -9.32 0.10
C ALA A 87 18.61 -10.44 0.14
N GLY A 88 17.34 -10.13 -0.13
CA GLY A 88 16.23 -11.08 -0.03
C GLY A 88 15.91 -11.48 1.41
N LEU A 89 16.42 -10.73 2.39
CA LEU A 89 15.96 -10.88 3.77
C LEU A 89 14.56 -10.26 3.82
N GLU A 90 13.56 -11.07 4.14
CA GLU A 90 12.25 -10.56 4.51
C GLU A 90 12.45 -9.65 5.71
N THR A 91 12.55 -8.34 5.45
CA THR A 91 12.16 -7.38 6.46
C THR A 91 10.66 -7.62 6.60
N GLU A 92 10.27 -8.28 7.67
CA GLU A 92 8.88 -8.39 8.11
C GLU A 92 8.39 -6.97 8.41
N TYR A 93 8.16 -6.19 7.36
CA TYR A 93 7.57 -4.88 7.40
C TYR A 93 6.11 -5.10 7.03
N VAL A 94 5.30 -5.29 8.05
CA VAL A 94 3.85 -5.23 7.96
C VAL A 94 3.49 -3.74 8.05
N PRO A 95 3.02 -3.11 6.96
CA PRO A 95 2.43 -1.79 7.07
C PRO A 95 1.07 -1.97 7.74
N ASP A 96 1.03 -1.73 9.05
CA ASP A 96 -0.21 -1.44 9.76
C ASP A 96 -0.64 -0.04 9.32
N GLU A 97 -1.67 0.03 8.48
CA GLU A 97 -2.93 0.71 8.84
C GLU A 97 -3.89 0.82 7.63
N ASP A 98 -3.45 0.78 6.37
CA ASP A 98 -4.33 1.09 5.22
C ASP A 98 -4.30 0.10 4.05
N ARG A 99 -4.45 -1.20 4.30
CA ARG A 99 -4.63 -2.19 3.23
C ARG A 99 -6.07 -2.29 2.69
N ILE A 100 -6.81 -1.18 2.55
CA ILE A 100 -7.96 -1.10 1.63
C ILE A 100 -7.42 -0.83 0.20
N PHE A 101 -6.93 -1.89 -0.44
CA PHE A 101 -6.73 -1.92 -1.89
C PHE A 101 -7.49 -3.14 -2.43
N PHE A 102 -8.79 -2.96 -2.67
CA PHE A 102 -9.73 -3.95 -3.23
C PHE A 102 -9.59 -4.05 -4.77
N GLY A 103 -8.36 -4.16 -5.27
CA GLY A 103 -8.08 -4.16 -6.71
C GLY A 103 -7.83 -5.54 -7.34
N GLY A 104 -7.85 -6.64 -6.56
CA GLY A 104 -7.63 -7.98 -7.13
C GLY A 104 -7.23 -9.07 -6.14
N ARG A 105 -7.67 -9.05 -4.89
CA ARG A 105 -7.22 -9.97 -3.84
C ARG A 105 -8.26 -11.04 -3.56
N PHE A 106 -7.86 -12.32 -3.53
CA PHE A 106 -8.12 -13.31 -2.46
C PHE A 106 -7.52 -14.69 -2.78
N ASP A 107 -7.01 -14.92 -4.00
CA ASP A 107 -6.59 -16.25 -4.45
C ASP A 107 -5.40 -16.87 -3.69
N ASN A 108 -4.56 -16.03 -3.05
CA ASN A 108 -3.40 -16.48 -2.29
C ASN A 108 -3.57 -16.39 -0.75
N LEU A 109 -4.81 -16.26 -0.25
CA LEU A 109 -5.04 -16.30 1.20
C LEU A 109 -5.01 -17.74 1.72
N PRO A 110 -4.41 -17.97 2.90
CA PRO A 110 -4.65 -19.19 3.68
C PRO A 110 -6.16 -19.45 3.85
N PRO A 111 -6.64 -20.71 3.79
CA PRO A 111 -8.06 -21.04 3.77
C PRO A 111 -8.86 -20.47 4.96
N ASP A 112 -8.25 -20.46 6.14
CA ASP A 112 -8.76 -19.90 7.39
C ASP A 112 -9.00 -18.39 7.30
N ARG A 113 -8.09 -17.66 6.66
CA ARG A 113 -8.23 -16.22 6.45
C ARG A 113 -9.24 -15.89 5.37
N LYS A 114 -9.33 -16.70 4.32
CA LYS A 114 -10.34 -16.52 3.26
C LYS A 114 -11.76 -16.67 3.81
N ALA A 115 -11.99 -17.70 4.63
CA ALA A 115 -13.27 -17.91 5.31
C ALA A 115 -13.65 -16.71 6.19
N ARG A 116 -12.69 -16.16 6.95
CA ARG A 116 -12.95 -14.98 7.80
C ARG A 116 -13.29 -13.73 7.00
N VAL A 117 -12.66 -13.53 5.83
CA VAL A 117 -12.99 -12.39 4.96
C VAL A 117 -14.39 -12.54 4.36
N GLU A 118 -14.77 -13.74 3.91
CA GLU A 118 -16.12 -13.99 3.40
C GLU A 118 -17.18 -13.78 4.49
N GLU A 119 -16.92 -14.19 5.72
CA GLU A 119 -17.78 -13.94 6.87
C GLU A 119 -17.98 -12.44 7.12
N LEU A 120 -16.89 -11.66 7.20
CA LEU A 120 -16.94 -10.22 7.41
C LEU A 120 -17.64 -9.48 6.26
N ALA A 121 -17.47 -9.94 5.02
CA ALA A 121 -18.16 -9.37 3.87
C ALA A 121 -19.68 -9.57 3.97
N ASN A 122 -20.13 -10.74 4.43
CA ASN A 122 -21.54 -11.02 4.66
C ASN A 122 -22.11 -10.18 5.82
N GLU A 123 -21.35 -9.98 6.90
CA GLU A 123 -21.76 -9.11 8.01
C GLU A 123 -21.94 -7.65 7.56
N LEU A 124 -20.99 -7.12 6.77
CA LEU A 124 -21.09 -5.76 6.22
C LEU A 124 -22.29 -5.58 5.29
N ALA A 125 -22.59 -6.58 4.46
CA ALA A 125 -23.76 -6.55 3.59
C ALA A 125 -25.06 -6.53 4.41
N ALA A 126 -25.13 -7.30 5.49
CA ALA A 126 -26.29 -7.32 6.39
C ALA A 126 -26.49 -5.99 7.11
N LEU A 127 -25.41 -5.35 7.58
CA LEU A 127 -25.48 -4.03 8.21
C LEU A 127 -25.95 -2.95 7.23
N THR A 128 -25.45 -3.01 5.98
CA THR A 128 -25.87 -2.07 4.93
C THR A 128 -27.37 -2.20 4.61
N ASP A 129 -27.90 -3.43 4.56
CA ASP A 129 -29.34 -3.66 4.36
C ASP A 129 -30.17 -3.11 5.54
N LEU A 130 -29.70 -3.30 6.78
CA LEU A 130 -30.33 -2.74 7.97
C LEU A 130 -30.37 -1.21 7.96
N GLU A 131 -29.27 -0.55 7.59
CA GLU A 131 -29.22 0.91 7.47
C GLU A 131 -30.20 1.44 6.41
N ASN A 132 -30.29 0.78 5.26
CA ASN A 132 -31.24 1.17 4.22
C ASN A 132 -32.69 1.03 4.69
N ARG A 133 -33.01 -0.06 5.39
CA ARG A 133 -34.34 -0.26 5.98
C ARG A 133 -34.69 0.79 7.03
N LEU A 134 -33.72 1.18 7.87
CA LEU A 134 -33.92 2.26 8.84
C LEU A 134 -34.23 3.58 8.16
N ARG A 135 -33.47 3.95 7.12
CA ARG A 135 -33.73 5.17 6.33
C ARG A 135 -35.11 5.14 5.66
N ASP A 136 -35.55 4.00 5.17
CA ASP A 136 -36.88 3.85 4.58
C ASP A 136 -38.00 3.99 5.61
N LEU A 137 -37.80 3.50 6.83
CA LEU A 137 -38.75 3.68 7.93
C LEU A 137 -38.81 5.14 8.38
N GLU A 138 -37.67 5.82 8.50
CA GLU A 138 -37.59 7.25 8.81
C GLU A 138 -38.32 8.09 7.75
N ARG A 139 -38.12 7.77 6.46
CA ARG A 139 -38.85 8.43 5.36
C ARG A 139 -40.36 8.19 5.43
N LYS A 140 -40.79 6.97 5.75
CA LYS A 140 -42.22 6.65 5.90
C LYS A 140 -42.85 7.37 7.09
N GLN A 141 -42.13 7.51 8.21
CA GLN A 141 -42.59 8.30 9.36
C GLN A 141 -42.68 9.79 9.03
N ALA A 142 -41.71 10.34 8.28
CA ALA A 142 -41.72 11.74 7.84
C ALA A 142 -42.89 12.06 6.87
N ILE A 143 -43.36 11.09 6.10
CA ILE A 143 -44.50 11.24 5.18
C ILE A 143 -45.86 10.99 5.89
N GLY A 144 -45.87 10.24 6.99
CA GLY A 144 -47.07 9.89 7.75
C GLY A 144 -47.53 10.93 8.78
N GLY A 145 -46.79 12.01 8.99
CA GLY A 145 -47.06 13.01 10.03
C GLY A 145 -47.40 14.38 9.47
N THR A 146 -48.61 14.56 8.94
CA THR A 146 -49.46 15.79 9.02
C THR A 146 -50.68 15.56 8.14
N GLY A 147 -51.74 15.01 8.73
CA GLY A 147 -53.02 14.87 8.10
C GLY A 147 -54.10 14.75 9.15
N GLU A 148 -54.10 15.65 10.14
CA GLU A 148 -55.31 15.91 10.92
C GLU A 148 -56.35 16.47 9.94
N PRO A 149 -57.51 15.82 9.75
CA PRO A 149 -58.60 16.45 9.03
C PRO A 149 -59.11 17.60 9.88
N LYS A 150 -59.09 18.82 9.31
CA LYS A 150 -59.90 19.90 9.87
C LYS A 150 -61.36 19.53 9.63
N GLU A 151 -62.05 19.12 10.69
CA GLU A 151 -63.50 19.08 10.72
C GLU A 151 -64.02 20.54 10.63
N GLU A 152 -64.76 20.82 9.56
CA GLU A 152 -65.68 21.96 9.43
C GLU A 152 -67.08 21.55 9.91
#